data_AF-A0A550I6Z0-F1
#
_entry.id   AF-A0A550I6Z0-F1
#
_cell.length_a   1.000
_cell.length_b   1.000
_cell.length_c   1.000
_cell.angle_alpha   90.00
_cell.angle_beta   90.00
_cell.angle_gamma   90.00
#
_symmetry.space_group_name_H-M   'P 1'
#
loop_
_entity.id
_entity.type
_entity.pdbx_description
1 polymer ?
#
loop_
_entity_poly.entity_id
_entity_poly.type
_entity_poly.pdbx_seq_one_letter_code
_entity_poly.pdbx_strand_id
1 'polypeptide(L)'
;MKYLFKSSLFLLVLSLGFESCRNAENEESERSEVQQMMEDPDNKVEVKDGGDKIKIETPEGDEIKIKRDNGEYKKKVDRASGAESKVKIDDGEVKVKTDN
;
A
#
# COMPACT_ATOMS: atom_id res chain seq x y z
N MET A 1 15.41 -29.07 -37.70
CA MET A 1 15.91 -28.38 -36.49
C MET A 1 15.85 -26.84 -36.55
N LYS A 2 14.98 -26.21 -37.36
CA LYS A 2 14.87 -24.74 -37.45
C LYS A 2 13.75 -24.13 -36.57
N TYR A 3 12.80 -24.94 -36.13
CA TYR A 3 11.62 -24.49 -35.36
C TYR A 3 11.76 -24.67 -33.84
N LEU A 4 12.73 -25.48 -33.40
CA LEU A 4 12.99 -25.74 -31.97
C LEU A 4 13.57 -24.50 -31.26
N PHE A 5 14.41 -23.74 -31.96
CA PHE A 5 15.00 -22.50 -31.42
C PHE A 5 13.98 -21.36 -31.29
N LYS A 6 12.96 -21.33 -32.15
CA LYS A 6 11.89 -20.33 -32.10
C LYS A 6 10.87 -20.62 -30.99
N SER A 7 10.60 -21.88 -30.71
CA SER A 7 9.64 -22.26 -29.65
C SER A 7 10.19 -22.00 -28.24
N SER A 8 11.52 -22.07 -28.06
CA SER A 8 12.16 -21.84 -26.76
C SER A 8 12.15 -20.37 -26.32
N LEU A 9 12.19 -19.43 -27.26
CA LEU A 9 12.23 -17.99 -26.96
C LEU A 9 10.87 -17.47 -26.48
N PHE A 10 9.78 -18.10 -26.91
CA PHE A 10 8.41 -17.69 -26.56
C PHE A 10 8.01 -18.09 -25.13
N LEU A 11 8.53 -19.21 -24.63
CA LEU A 11 8.27 -19.70 -23.27
C LEU A 11 8.93 -18.85 -22.18
N LEU A 12 10.08 -18.24 -22.47
CA LEU A 12 10.85 -17.46 -21.49
C LEU A 12 10.23 -16.07 -21.20
N VAL A 13 9.55 -15.47 -22.19
CA VAL A 13 8.84 -14.19 -22.02
C VAL A 13 7.52 -14.39 -21.25
N LEU A 14 6.87 -15.55 -21.37
CA LEU A 14 5.63 -15.84 -20.67
C LEU A 14 5.82 -15.97 -19.16
N SER A 15 6.97 -16.50 -18.72
CA SER A 15 7.30 -16.65 -17.29
C SER A 15 7.54 -15.30 -16.60
N LEU A 16 8.15 -14.33 -17.29
CA LEU A 16 8.39 -12.98 -16.76
C LEU A 16 7.10 -12.13 -16.68
N GLY A 17 6.09 -12.45 -17.48
CA GLY A 17 4.77 -11.80 -17.42
C GLY A 17 3.97 -12.17 -16.16
N PHE A 18 4.16 -13.39 -15.63
CA PHE A 18 3.46 -13.85 -14.42
C PHE A 18 3.98 -13.18 -13.13
N GLU A 19 5.27 -12.81 -13.05
CA GLU A 19 5.78 -12.06 -11.90
C GLU A 19 5.30 -10.60 -11.88
N SER A 20 5.13 -9.98 -13.05
CA SER A 20 4.66 -8.59 -13.14
C SER A 20 3.17 -8.43 -12.76
N CYS A 21 2.32 -9.41 -13.08
CA CYS A 21 0.94 -9.44 -12.59
C CYS A 21 0.81 -9.85 -11.11
N ARG A 22 1.79 -10.56 -10.54
CA ARG A 22 1.78 -10.93 -9.11
C ARG A 22 2.29 -9.83 -8.18
N ASN A 23 2.84 -8.75 -8.71
CA ASN A 23 3.22 -7.58 -7.91
C ASN A 23 2.06 -6.59 -7.70
N ALA A 24 0.86 -6.87 -8.25
CA ALA A 24 -0.32 -6.03 -8.09
C ALA A 24 -1.21 -6.43 -6.89
N GLU A 25 -0.94 -7.58 -6.25
CA GLU A 25 -1.82 -8.12 -5.20
C GLU A 25 -1.62 -7.46 -3.82
N ASN A 26 -0.59 -6.63 -3.63
CA ASN A 26 -0.30 -5.99 -2.34
C ASN A 26 -0.87 -4.55 -2.23
N GLU A 27 -1.17 -3.89 -3.35
CA GLU A 27 -1.60 -2.49 -3.34
C GLU A 27 -3.12 -2.29 -3.11
N GLU A 28 -3.96 -3.26 -3.49
CA GLU A 28 -5.42 -3.15 -3.31
C GLU A 28 -5.85 -3.42 -1.86
N SER A 29 -5.22 -4.38 -1.18
CA SER A 29 -5.60 -4.76 0.19
C SER A 29 -5.39 -3.62 1.18
N GLU A 30 -4.28 -2.89 1.09
CA GLU A 30 -3.91 -1.84 2.05
C GLU A 30 -4.67 -0.52 1.86
N ARG A 31 -5.13 -0.22 0.65
CA ARG A 31 -6.03 0.92 0.39
C ARG A 31 -7.45 0.63 0.89
N SER A 32 -7.85 -0.64 0.86
CA SER A 32 -9.16 -1.10 1.35
C SER A 32 -9.27 -0.95 2.87
N GLU A 33 -8.27 -1.34 3.65
CA GLU A 33 -8.29 -1.20 5.12
C GLU A 33 -8.50 0.24 5.57
N VAL A 34 -7.80 1.20 4.96
CA VAL A 34 -7.96 2.61 5.31
C VAL A 34 -9.37 3.11 4.99
N GLN A 35 -9.93 2.74 3.84
CA GLN A 35 -11.30 3.11 3.49
C GLN A 35 -12.31 2.53 4.47
N GLN A 36 -12.19 1.24 4.80
CA GLN A 36 -13.06 0.59 5.78
C GLN A 36 -12.99 1.28 7.14
N MET A 37 -11.78 1.65 7.60
CA MET A 37 -11.63 2.39 8.86
C MET A 37 -12.20 3.81 8.81
N MET A 38 -12.29 4.44 7.63
CA MET A 38 -12.94 5.75 7.49
C MET A 38 -14.47 5.67 7.42
N GLU A 39 -15.01 4.58 6.88
CA GLU A 39 -16.45 4.36 6.76
C GLU A 39 -17.09 3.91 8.08
N ASP A 40 -16.29 3.34 8.97
CA ASP A 40 -16.74 2.93 10.30
C ASP A 40 -17.10 4.15 11.18
N PRO A 41 -18.35 4.25 11.67
CA PRO A 41 -18.81 5.39 12.47
C PRO A 41 -18.23 5.42 13.89
N ASP A 42 -17.71 4.31 14.41
CA ASP A 42 -17.08 4.23 15.73
C ASP A 42 -15.64 4.77 15.69
N ASN A 43 -15.05 4.87 14.51
CA ASN A 43 -13.71 5.42 14.32
C ASN A 43 -13.73 6.95 14.28
N LYS A 44 -12.77 7.55 14.99
CA LYS A 44 -12.59 9.00 14.97
C LYS A 44 -11.74 9.40 13.77
N VAL A 45 -12.39 10.00 12.78
CA VAL A 45 -11.73 10.54 11.57
C VAL A 45 -11.53 12.04 11.70
N GLU A 46 -10.29 12.50 11.58
CA GLU A 46 -9.91 13.92 11.65
C GLU A 46 -9.21 14.33 10.35
N VAL A 47 -9.88 15.17 9.55
CA VAL A 47 -9.36 15.69 8.27
C VAL A 47 -8.87 17.12 8.48
N LYS A 48 -7.63 17.39 8.08
CA LYS A 48 -6.95 18.70 8.18
C LYS A 48 -6.43 19.12 6.81
N ASP A 49 -6.11 20.41 6.71
CA ASP A 49 -5.51 21.00 5.52
C ASP A 49 -6.31 20.70 4.24
N GLY A 50 -7.64 20.81 4.31
CA GLY A 50 -8.52 20.58 3.16
C GLY A 50 -8.55 19.15 2.60
N GLY A 51 -7.95 18.18 3.29
CA GLY A 51 -7.83 16.78 2.82
C GLY A 51 -6.39 16.27 2.72
N ASP A 52 -5.39 17.13 2.88
CA ASP A 52 -3.98 16.75 2.76
C ASP A 52 -3.48 15.94 3.95
N LYS A 53 -4.09 16.11 5.12
CA LYS A 53 -3.79 15.34 6.33
C LYS A 53 -5.04 14.65 6.84
N ILE A 54 -4.94 13.35 7.04
CA ILE A 54 -6.04 12.55 7.58
C ILE A 54 -5.50 11.70 8.73
N LYS A 55 -6.16 11.79 9.89
CA LYS A 55 -5.91 10.94 11.05
C LYS A 55 -7.15 10.09 11.30
N ILE A 56 -6.97 8.79 11.49
CA ILE A 56 -8.04 7.85 11.86
C ILE A 56 -7.60 7.18 13.16
N GLU A 57 -8.47 7.16 14.16
CA GLU A 57 -8.21 6.55 15.47
C GLU A 57 -9.37 5.60 15.76
N THR A 58 -9.04 4.32 15.93
CA THR A 58 -10.01 3.27 16.26
C THR A 58 -10.22 3.20 17.76
N PRO A 59 -11.40 2.75 18.23
CA PRO A 59 -11.65 2.57 19.66
C PRO A 59 -10.75 1.49 20.29
N GLU A 60 -10.21 0.57 19.49
CA GLU A 60 -9.27 -0.46 19.93
C GLU A 60 -7.86 0.08 20.18
N GLY A 61 -7.58 1.31 19.77
CA GLY A 61 -6.30 2.00 19.96
C GLY A 61 -5.38 1.99 18.75
N ASP A 62 -5.81 1.44 17.61
CA ASP A 62 -5.09 1.58 16.34
C ASP A 62 -5.21 3.01 15.81
N GLU A 63 -4.11 3.56 15.32
CA GLU A 63 -4.01 4.92 14.82
C GLU A 63 -3.39 4.93 13.41
N ILE A 64 -4.08 5.53 12.44
CA ILE A 64 -3.58 5.72 11.08
C ILE A 64 -3.41 7.21 10.81
N LYS A 65 -2.22 7.60 10.33
CA LYS A 65 -1.90 8.95 9.87
C LYS A 65 -1.51 8.94 8.40
N ILE A 66 -2.22 9.72 7.60
CA ILE A 66 -1.96 9.91 6.18
C ILE A 66 -1.63 11.38 5.93
N LYS A 67 -0.52 11.63 5.25
CA LYS A 67 -0.08 12.97 4.84
C LYS A 67 0.25 12.95 3.34
N ARG A 68 -0.34 13.88 2.60
CA ARG A 68 -0.04 14.14 1.18
C ARG A 68 0.64 15.50 1.07
N ASP A 69 1.80 15.55 0.44
CA ASP A 69 2.49 16.81 0.14
C ASP A 69 3.01 16.75 -1.31
N ASN A 70 2.40 17.49 -2.23
CA ASN A 70 2.97 17.76 -3.57
C ASN A 70 3.54 16.51 -4.33
N GLY A 71 2.84 15.38 -4.29
CA GLY A 71 3.25 14.12 -4.93
C GLY A 71 3.94 13.11 -4.01
N GLU A 72 4.34 13.53 -2.81
CA GLU A 72 4.80 12.64 -1.73
C GLU A 72 3.59 12.16 -0.91
N TYR A 73 3.50 10.85 -0.70
CA TYR A 73 2.49 10.23 0.16
C TYR A 73 3.18 9.52 1.33
N LYS A 74 2.78 9.87 2.57
CA LYS A 74 3.28 9.24 3.80
C LYS A 74 2.09 8.65 4.58
N LYS A 75 2.12 7.34 4.82
CA LYS A 75 1.19 6.61 5.68
C LYS A 75 1.94 6.05 6.88
N LYS A 76 1.39 6.22 8.08
CA LYS A 76 1.83 5.56 9.31
C LYS A 76 0.64 4.82 9.89
N VAL A 77 0.85 3.58 10.28
CA VAL A 77 -0.13 2.72 10.96
C VAL A 77 0.51 2.27 12.25
N ASP A 78 -0.05 2.73 13.35
CA ASP A 78 0.30 2.33 14.71
C ASP A 78 -0.79 1.39 15.19
N ARG A 79 -0.45 0.13 15.48
CA ARG A 79 -1.42 -0.84 16.02
C ARG A 79 -1.33 -0.89 17.54
N ALA A 80 -2.45 -1.10 18.21
CA ALA A 80 -2.54 -1.28 19.66
C ALA A 80 -1.69 -2.47 20.15
N SER A 81 -1.40 -3.44 19.28
CA SER A 81 -0.48 -4.55 19.54
C SER A 81 0.99 -4.12 19.69
N GLY A 82 1.33 -2.86 19.41
CA GLY A 82 2.70 -2.32 19.45
C GLY A 82 3.41 -2.36 18.10
N ALA A 83 2.81 -2.98 17.07
CA ALA A 83 3.38 -3.02 15.73
C ALA A 83 3.23 -1.66 15.01
N GLU A 84 4.32 -1.17 14.43
CA GLU A 84 4.33 0.08 13.67
C GLU A 84 4.71 -0.17 12.21
N SER A 85 3.87 0.31 11.27
CA SER A 85 4.15 0.29 9.84
C SER A 85 4.21 1.71 9.28
N LYS A 86 5.26 2.02 8.53
CA LYS A 86 5.46 3.28 7.81
C LYS A 86 5.61 3.00 6.32
N VAL A 87 4.77 3.64 5.51
CA VAL A 87 4.86 3.61 4.05
C VAL A 87 5.12 5.04 3.56
N LYS A 88 6.16 5.21 2.75
CA LYS A 88 6.44 6.46 2.03
C LYS A 88 6.46 6.17 0.54
N ILE A 89 5.79 7.01 -0.24
CA ILE A 89 5.79 6.96 -1.70
C ILE A 89 6.33 8.31 -2.16
N ASP A 90 7.51 8.28 -2.79
CA ASP A 90 8.19 9.43 -3.39
C ASP A 90 8.29 9.18 -4.89
N ASP A 91 7.52 9.92 -5.69
CA ASP A 91 7.62 9.95 -7.17
C ASP A 91 7.65 8.55 -7.85
N GLY A 92 6.90 7.59 -7.29
CA GLY A 92 6.80 6.20 -7.77
C GLY A 92 7.69 5.18 -7.04
N GLU A 93 8.60 5.61 -6.16
CA GLU A 93 9.39 4.72 -5.30
C GLU A 93 8.66 4.48 -3.97
N VAL A 94 8.28 3.22 -3.70
CA VAL A 94 7.60 2.81 -2.46
C VAL A 94 8.63 2.30 -1.45
N LYS A 95 8.69 2.94 -0.28
CA LYS A 95 9.52 2.54 0.87
C LYS A 95 8.62 2.11 2.02
N VAL A 96 8.59 0.81 2.30
CA VAL A 96 7.87 0.24 3.46
C VAL A 96 8.87 -0.08 4.58
N LYS A 97 8.55 0.32 5.80
CA LYS A 97 9.23 -0.10 7.03
C LYS A 97 8.19 -0.64 8.00
N THR A 98 8.46 -1.80 8.57
CA THR A 98 7.64 -2.42 9.60
C THR A 98 8.54 -2.75 10.78
N ASP A 99 8.23 -2.18 11.92
CA ASP A 99 8.90 -2.40 13.19
C ASP A 99 8.00 -3.30 14.05
N ASN A 100 8.56 -4.40 14.57
CA ASN A 100 7.90 -5.43 15.39
C ASN A 100 8.70 -5.65 16.67
#